data_AF-A0A5B0BHF6-F1
#
_entry.id   AF-A0A5B0BHF6-F1
#
_cell.length_a   1.000
_cell.length_b   1.000
_cell.length_c   1.000
_cell.angle_alpha   90.00
_cell.angle_beta   90.00
_cell.angle_gamma   90.00
#
_symmetry.space_group_name_H-M   'P 1'
#
loop_
_entity.id
_entity.type
_entity.pdbx_description
1 polymer ?
#
loop_
_entity_poly.entity_id
_entity_poly.type
_entity_poly.pdbx_seq_one_letter_code
_entity_poly.pdbx_strand_id
1 'polypeptide(L)'
;MDNIGKLISQQSEQKKEAVPEWGQPIPFDNRTLPVFDPSVFPDWLSKYIEAVAETTQTPVDASCFAAISILSTISQTKAILQINSDWKESLNTYSILALPPGSRKSGVFKAFQEPITLFERDESERLKFEISTQAAGKKAKEARLRKLEKDYASDNKEETLKSIELLQYEIESTEIMQPPRLSTNDVTVEKLGLLMSGNKEAMSILSAEGAGALNSIAGRYDGNSVDASMNLYLEAYSGDSVTIDRMGRESIYLDNPKLTIGLFVQPESMRNLPKNFQDRGLLQRFFYSFPQSWVGYRDIETETIPEELRTQYISNLKQLLEFDPSNAIVLTLSESAQRLEIENRTEIEVMLRDDGKLGGIMTEWGSKLGGGINRIAGLLHIAKHIDHISTATTVVSEETYLAAKSLRDYFIAHTKEAYGVMKSTDGEKNCMYLLERISDKFEGIESFSYRELQQSVRRKLELVELKKGLNQLEEMNYLKVLDEKKKIIKINPSFLNTEKRVLNVLNTPKSHKRKGFEKSSGENSSVLNVLDTDTTSTESKEDENNMSTVRTSEYARELTTNIDGSKGEDVMSTVSTLSQGITINEDGSGLL
;
A
#
# COMPACT_ATOMS: atom_id res chain seq x y z
N MET A 1 87.05 11.27 -0.66
CA MET A 1 86.05 10.67 0.24
C MET A 1 84.74 10.52 -0.54
N ASP A 2 84.71 9.66 -1.56
CA ASP A 2 83.74 9.83 -2.67
C ASP A 2 82.73 8.69 -2.85
N ASN A 3 82.80 7.64 -2.01
CA ASN A 3 81.89 6.50 -2.08
C ASN A 3 80.78 6.48 -1.01
N ILE A 4 80.73 7.47 -0.11
CA ILE A 4 79.61 7.59 0.87
C ILE A 4 78.48 8.47 0.31
N GLY A 5 78.81 9.53 -0.45
CA GLY A 5 77.80 10.40 -1.06
C GLY A 5 76.88 9.69 -2.05
N LYS A 6 77.42 8.75 -2.86
CA LYS A 6 76.63 7.98 -3.84
C LYS A 6 75.70 6.93 -3.22
N LEU A 7 76.01 6.38 -2.05
CA LEU A 7 75.10 5.46 -1.35
C LEU A 7 73.94 6.19 -0.68
N ILE A 8 74.16 7.42 -0.20
CA ILE A 8 73.10 8.25 0.39
C ILE A 8 72.20 8.82 -0.72
N SER A 9 72.75 9.26 -1.86
CA SER A 9 71.94 9.79 -2.97
C SER A 9 71.12 8.73 -3.70
N GLN A 10 71.49 7.44 -3.63
CA GLN A 10 70.72 6.32 -4.21
C GLN A 10 69.66 5.73 -3.26
N GLN A 11 69.61 6.14 -1.99
CA GLN A 11 68.51 5.79 -1.08
C GLN A 11 67.44 6.89 -0.96
N SER A 12 67.70 8.09 -1.51
CA SER A 12 66.75 9.21 -1.53
C SER A 12 65.89 9.30 -2.79
N GLU A 13 66.17 8.53 -3.84
CA GLU A 13 65.35 8.50 -5.05
C GLU A 13 64.39 7.31 -5.05
N GLN A 14 63.10 7.60 -5.20
CA GLN A 14 62.00 6.62 -5.28
C GLN A 14 61.76 5.76 -4.02
N LYS A 15 61.54 6.42 -2.88
CA LYS A 15 60.32 6.09 -2.12
C LYS A 15 59.12 6.67 -2.88
N LYS A 16 58.80 6.09 -4.04
CA LYS A 16 57.50 6.29 -4.68
C LYS A 16 56.48 5.91 -3.62
N GLU A 17 55.59 6.83 -3.24
CA GLU A 17 54.37 6.40 -2.58
C GLU A 17 53.75 5.33 -3.47
N ALA A 18 53.50 4.15 -2.90
CA ALA A 18 52.83 3.09 -3.63
C ALA A 18 51.42 3.60 -3.94
N VAL A 19 51.23 4.13 -5.15
CA VAL A 19 49.92 4.52 -5.66
C VAL A 19 49.07 3.26 -5.57
N PRO A 20 48.03 3.23 -4.74
CA PRO A 20 47.27 2.01 -4.55
C PRO A 20 46.66 1.60 -5.89
N GLU A 21 46.80 0.33 -6.28
CA GLU A 21 46.16 -0.15 -7.49
C GLU A 21 44.64 -0.12 -7.29
N TRP A 22 43.94 0.74 -8.02
CA TRP A 22 42.52 1.01 -7.81
C TRP A 22 41.65 0.16 -8.74
N GLY A 23 40.69 -0.58 -8.17
CA GLY A 23 39.54 -1.06 -8.94
C GLY A 23 38.58 0.10 -9.29
N GLN A 24 37.62 -0.15 -10.17
CA GLN A 24 36.48 0.76 -10.34
C GLN A 24 35.60 0.70 -9.07
N PRO A 25 35.14 1.84 -8.53
CA PRO A 25 34.16 1.84 -7.44
C PRO A 25 32.92 1.03 -7.82
N ILE A 26 32.51 0.09 -6.97
CA ILE A 26 31.32 -0.72 -7.20
C ILE A 26 30.11 0.11 -6.77
N PRO A 27 29.20 0.53 -7.66
CA PRO A 27 28.07 1.37 -7.28
C PRO A 27 27.23 0.71 -6.19
N PHE A 28 26.82 1.49 -5.19
CA PHE A 28 25.64 1.14 -4.39
C PHE A 28 24.46 0.95 -5.34
N ASP A 29 23.61 -0.03 -5.05
CA ASP A 29 22.63 -0.59 -5.99
C ASP A 29 21.44 0.37 -6.20
N ASN A 30 21.71 1.50 -6.85
CA ASN A 30 20.77 2.59 -7.06
C ASN A 30 19.81 2.25 -8.21
N ARG A 31 18.94 1.27 -7.97
CA ARG A 31 17.93 0.83 -8.91
C ARG A 31 16.80 1.85 -8.96
N THR A 32 16.66 2.53 -10.09
CA THR A 32 15.39 3.17 -10.44
C THR A 32 14.36 2.07 -10.63
N LEU A 33 13.51 1.87 -9.62
CA LEU A 33 12.42 0.90 -9.66
C LEU A 33 11.31 1.39 -10.62
N PRO A 34 10.59 0.47 -11.28
CA PRO A 34 9.44 0.83 -12.12
C PRO A 34 8.36 1.50 -11.26
N VAL A 35 7.63 2.45 -11.86
CA VAL A 35 6.47 3.11 -11.24
C VAL A 35 5.21 2.31 -11.54
N PHE A 36 4.26 2.27 -10.62
CA PHE A 36 2.97 1.59 -10.84
C PHE A 36 2.20 2.31 -11.95
N ASP A 37 1.76 1.60 -12.98
CA ASP A 37 0.93 2.15 -14.05
C ASP A 37 -0.55 2.21 -13.61
N PRO A 38 -1.16 3.41 -13.41
CA PRO A 38 -2.55 3.50 -13.00
C PRO A 38 -3.55 3.13 -14.11
N SER A 39 -3.12 3.11 -15.39
CA SER A 39 -4.01 2.84 -16.53
C SER A 39 -4.50 1.40 -16.62
N VAL A 40 -3.95 0.50 -15.79
CA VAL A 40 -4.48 -0.87 -15.59
C VAL A 40 -5.86 -0.86 -14.91
N PHE A 41 -6.18 0.21 -14.16
CA PHE A 41 -7.49 0.38 -13.54
C PHE A 41 -8.48 1.02 -14.52
N PRO A 42 -9.79 0.75 -14.40
CA PRO A 42 -10.81 1.44 -15.16
C PRO A 42 -10.75 2.96 -14.99
N ASP A 43 -11.10 3.71 -16.04
CA ASP A 43 -11.06 5.18 -16.12
C ASP A 43 -11.47 5.93 -14.83
N TRP A 44 -12.59 5.55 -14.23
CA TRP A 44 -13.13 6.20 -13.01
C TRP A 44 -12.17 6.09 -11.82
N LEU A 45 -11.52 4.93 -11.68
CA LEU A 45 -10.60 4.64 -10.60
C LEU A 45 -9.19 5.15 -10.92
N SER A 46 -8.71 5.01 -12.16
CA SER A 46 -7.42 5.56 -12.59
C SER A 46 -7.37 7.08 -12.39
N LYS A 47 -8.43 7.80 -12.75
CA LYS A 47 -8.51 9.28 -12.56
C LYS A 47 -8.51 9.66 -11.08
N TYR A 48 -9.21 8.91 -10.22
CA TYR A 48 -9.20 9.14 -8.78
C TYR A 48 -7.82 8.81 -8.16
N ILE A 49 -7.15 7.74 -8.61
CA ILE A 49 -5.79 7.37 -8.23
C ILE A 49 -4.79 8.49 -8.53
N GLU A 50 -4.81 9.03 -9.76
CA GLU A 50 -3.97 10.17 -10.15
C GLU A 50 -4.29 11.42 -9.32
N ALA A 51 -5.58 11.77 -9.16
CA ALA A 51 -5.98 12.96 -8.41
C ALA A 51 -5.57 12.88 -6.92
N VAL A 52 -5.73 11.74 -6.26
CA VAL A 52 -5.27 11.55 -4.87
C VAL A 52 -3.73 11.64 -4.79
N ALA A 53 -3.00 11.05 -5.73
CA ALA A 53 -1.53 11.09 -5.74
C ALA A 53 -1.01 12.53 -5.89
N GLU A 54 -1.62 13.30 -6.80
CA GLU A 54 -1.30 14.71 -7.06
C GLU A 54 -1.64 15.59 -5.84
N THR A 55 -2.88 15.56 -5.34
CA THR A 55 -3.30 16.36 -4.16
C THR A 55 -2.46 16.03 -2.92
N THR A 56 -2.14 14.75 -2.70
CA THR A 56 -1.32 14.37 -1.54
C THR A 56 0.17 14.57 -1.78
N GLN A 57 0.64 14.78 -3.02
CA GLN A 57 2.05 14.81 -3.40
C GLN A 57 2.79 13.57 -2.89
N THR A 58 2.30 12.41 -3.35
CA THR A 58 2.84 11.08 -3.09
C THR A 58 2.98 10.29 -4.39
N PRO A 59 3.93 9.34 -4.46
CA PRO A 59 4.03 8.45 -5.62
C PRO A 59 2.71 7.75 -5.90
N VAL A 60 2.32 7.64 -7.17
CA VAL A 60 1.05 7.05 -7.61
C VAL A 60 0.87 5.61 -7.10
N ASP A 61 1.97 4.89 -6.89
CA ASP A 61 2.06 3.59 -6.22
C ASP A 61 1.27 3.54 -4.90
N ALA A 62 1.28 4.64 -4.12
CA ALA A 62 0.52 4.75 -2.88
C ALA A 62 -0.98 4.69 -3.16
N SER A 63 -1.48 5.49 -4.09
CA SER A 63 -2.89 5.44 -4.51
C SER A 63 -3.26 4.07 -5.10
N CYS A 64 -2.40 3.46 -5.91
CA CYS A 64 -2.64 2.14 -6.51
C CYS A 64 -2.73 1.02 -5.46
N PHE A 65 -1.83 0.98 -4.47
CA PHE A 65 -1.86 -0.01 -3.39
C PHE A 65 -3.06 0.18 -2.46
N ALA A 66 -3.45 1.43 -2.19
CA ALA A 66 -4.69 1.72 -1.47
C ALA A 66 -5.91 1.23 -2.27
N ALA A 67 -5.99 1.52 -3.57
CA ALA A 67 -7.07 1.06 -4.44
C ALA A 67 -7.21 -0.47 -4.45
N ILE A 68 -6.11 -1.21 -4.63
CA ILE A 68 -6.10 -2.68 -4.55
C ILE A 68 -6.61 -3.16 -3.20
N SER A 69 -6.12 -2.57 -2.10
CA SER A 69 -6.52 -2.96 -0.74
C SER A 69 -8.01 -2.76 -0.48
N ILE A 70 -8.60 -1.66 -0.98
CA ILE A 70 -10.03 -1.36 -0.82
C ILE A 70 -10.89 -2.25 -1.72
N LEU A 71 -10.55 -2.43 -3.00
CA LEU A 71 -11.25 -3.36 -3.89
C LEU A 71 -11.22 -4.78 -3.33
N SER A 72 -10.06 -5.23 -2.84
CA SER A 72 -9.84 -6.52 -2.17
C SER A 72 -10.74 -6.68 -0.93
N THR A 73 -10.75 -5.67 -0.05
CA THR A 73 -11.59 -5.63 1.17
C THR A 73 -13.07 -5.82 0.85
N ILE A 74 -13.57 -5.15 -0.19
CA ILE A 74 -14.99 -5.17 -0.55
C ILE A 74 -15.35 -6.44 -1.34
N SER A 75 -14.45 -6.92 -2.20
CA SER A 75 -14.75 -8.01 -3.17
C SER A 75 -14.55 -9.41 -2.63
N GLN A 76 -13.75 -9.61 -1.56
CA GLN A 76 -13.35 -10.94 -1.07
C GLN A 76 -14.53 -11.87 -0.70
N THR A 77 -15.64 -11.34 -0.20
CA THR A 77 -16.88 -12.11 0.06
C THR A 77 -17.77 -12.27 -1.17
N LYS A 78 -17.65 -11.36 -2.14
CA LYS A 78 -18.61 -11.19 -3.25
C LYS A 78 -18.24 -11.98 -4.51
N ALA A 79 -16.95 -12.24 -4.75
CA ALA A 79 -16.49 -12.96 -5.93
C ALA A 79 -15.22 -13.81 -5.68
N ILE A 80 -15.04 -14.81 -6.54
CA ILE A 80 -13.84 -15.66 -6.66
C ILE A 80 -13.51 -15.84 -8.15
N LEU A 81 -12.24 -16.05 -8.49
CA LEU A 81 -11.82 -16.34 -9.86
C LEU A 81 -11.48 -17.83 -10.01
N GLN A 82 -12.24 -18.54 -10.83
CA GLN A 82 -11.98 -19.93 -11.19
C GLN A 82 -11.07 -19.99 -12.43
N ILE A 83 -9.90 -20.61 -12.27
CA ILE A 83 -8.90 -20.76 -13.34
C ILE A 83 -9.08 -22.10 -14.09
N ASN A 84 -9.47 -23.15 -13.38
CA ASN A 84 -9.84 -24.44 -13.97
C ASN A 84 -10.83 -25.18 -13.03
N SER A 85 -11.08 -26.48 -13.27
CA SER A 85 -11.97 -27.29 -12.43
C SER A 85 -11.61 -27.28 -10.94
N ASP A 86 -10.31 -27.33 -10.64
CA ASP A 86 -9.76 -27.67 -9.33
C ASP A 86 -9.04 -26.50 -8.65
N TRP A 87 -8.80 -25.40 -9.38
CA TRP A 87 -8.13 -24.20 -8.88
C TRP A 87 -9.03 -22.96 -8.96
N LYS A 88 -9.27 -22.37 -7.78
CA LYS A 88 -9.97 -21.11 -7.57
C LYS A 88 -9.07 -20.19 -6.75
N GLU A 89 -9.09 -18.91 -7.08
CA GLU A 89 -8.43 -17.83 -6.33
C GLU A 89 -9.50 -16.92 -5.72
N SER A 90 -9.41 -16.71 -4.40
CA SER A 90 -10.17 -15.68 -3.70
C SER A 90 -9.62 -14.29 -4.02
N LEU A 91 -10.46 -13.25 -4.02
CA LEU A 91 -10.01 -11.89 -4.41
C LEU A 91 -9.34 -11.09 -3.28
N ASN A 92 -8.98 -11.73 -2.16
CA ASN A 92 -8.26 -11.08 -1.07
C ASN A 92 -6.74 -10.99 -1.35
N THR A 93 -6.12 -9.87 -0.99
CA THR A 93 -4.72 -9.57 -1.31
C THR A 93 -3.96 -9.14 -0.06
N TYR A 94 -2.67 -9.49 0.00
CA TYR A 94 -1.73 -8.96 0.98
C TYR A 94 -0.80 -7.99 0.27
N SER A 95 -0.69 -6.75 0.76
CA SER A 95 0.12 -5.69 0.16
C SER A 95 0.82 -4.84 1.20
N ILE A 96 2.09 -4.52 0.93
CA ILE A 96 2.94 -3.65 1.73
C ILE A 96 3.54 -2.57 0.83
N LEU A 97 3.38 -1.32 1.22
CA LEU A 97 4.05 -0.18 0.60
C LEU A 97 4.93 0.56 1.61
N ALA A 98 6.23 0.66 1.30
CA ALA A 98 7.23 1.24 2.18
C ALA A 98 7.62 2.65 1.72
N LEU A 99 7.29 3.66 2.53
CA LEU A 99 7.67 5.06 2.33
C LEU A 99 8.25 5.64 3.63
N PRO A 100 9.19 6.61 3.58
CA PRO A 100 9.77 7.20 4.80
C PRO A 100 8.72 7.99 5.63
N PRO A 101 9.06 8.39 6.87
CA PRO A 101 8.28 9.36 7.65
C PRO A 101 7.97 10.64 6.86
N GLY A 102 6.89 11.35 7.18
CA GLY A 102 6.49 12.58 6.48
C GLY A 102 6.02 12.40 5.03
N SER A 103 5.90 11.15 4.54
CA SER A 103 5.48 10.85 3.17
C SER A 103 3.98 11.00 2.89
N ARG A 104 3.19 11.64 3.78
CA ARG A 104 1.73 11.84 3.65
C ARG A 104 0.89 10.56 3.41
N LYS A 105 1.47 9.37 3.66
CA LYS A 105 0.84 8.02 3.63
C LYS A 105 -0.60 7.99 4.14
N SER A 106 -0.85 8.58 5.30
CA SER A 106 -2.16 8.60 5.96
C SER A 106 -3.21 9.42 5.23
N GLY A 107 -2.82 10.44 4.45
CA GLY A 107 -3.74 11.21 3.60
C GLY A 107 -4.30 10.37 2.46
N VAL A 108 -3.41 9.66 1.74
CA VAL A 108 -3.80 8.72 0.66
C VAL A 108 -4.73 7.66 1.22
N PHE A 109 -4.30 6.97 2.28
CA PHE A 109 -5.04 5.85 2.83
C PHE A 109 -6.43 6.25 3.34
N LYS A 110 -6.55 7.44 3.96
CA LYS A 110 -7.82 8.00 4.41
C LYS A 110 -8.77 8.31 3.25
N ALA A 111 -8.28 8.86 2.13
CA ALA A 111 -9.11 9.13 0.96
C ALA A 111 -9.73 7.84 0.40
N PHE A 112 -8.91 6.80 0.25
CA PHE A 112 -9.37 5.50 -0.23
C PHE A 112 -10.27 4.72 0.77
N GLN A 113 -10.07 4.89 2.08
CA GLN A 113 -10.93 4.27 3.11
C GLN A 113 -12.30 4.95 3.28
N GLU A 114 -12.54 6.12 2.67
CA GLU A 114 -13.76 6.91 2.86
C GLU A 114 -15.06 6.13 2.60
N PRO A 115 -15.23 5.36 1.49
CA PRO A 115 -16.48 4.64 1.22
C PRO A 115 -16.79 3.55 2.25
N ILE A 116 -15.76 2.83 2.73
CA ILE A 116 -15.91 1.83 3.80
C ILE A 116 -16.33 2.53 5.10
N THR A 117 -15.68 3.65 5.44
CA THR A 117 -15.96 4.41 6.69
C THR A 117 -17.39 4.96 6.70
N LEU A 118 -17.87 5.45 5.56
CA LEU A 118 -19.25 5.92 5.40
C LEU A 118 -20.26 4.76 5.52
N PHE A 119 -20.00 3.64 4.84
CA PHE A 119 -20.88 2.46 4.88
C PHE A 119 -20.96 1.82 6.27
N GLU A 120 -19.83 1.58 6.94
CA GLU A 120 -19.80 1.04 8.31
C GLU A 120 -20.57 1.92 9.29
N ARG A 121 -20.48 3.26 9.15
CA ARG A 121 -21.25 4.21 9.97
C ARG A 121 -22.75 4.15 9.66
N ASP A 122 -23.12 4.28 8.40
CA ASP A 122 -24.52 4.41 7.97
C ASP A 122 -25.30 3.12 8.28
N GLU A 123 -24.71 1.95 8.04
CA GLU A 123 -25.31 0.66 8.37
C GLU A 123 -25.35 0.39 9.88
N SER A 124 -24.33 0.80 10.63
CA SER A 124 -24.35 0.68 12.10
C SER A 124 -25.44 1.55 12.73
N GLU A 125 -25.77 2.70 12.13
CA GLU A 125 -26.92 3.51 12.54
C GLU A 125 -28.25 2.87 12.13
N ARG A 126 -28.38 2.41 10.87
CA ARG A 126 -29.58 1.73 10.36
C ARG A 126 -29.97 0.50 11.19
N LEU A 127 -29.00 -0.36 11.50
CA LEU A 127 -29.21 -1.65 12.18
C LEU A 127 -29.32 -1.52 13.71
N LYS A 128 -29.01 -0.36 14.28
CA LYS A 128 -28.93 -0.13 15.73
C LYS A 128 -30.16 -0.59 16.51
N PHE A 129 -31.36 -0.36 15.96
CA PHE A 129 -32.62 -0.76 16.59
C PHE A 129 -32.84 -2.28 16.52
N GLU A 130 -32.59 -2.89 15.37
CA GLU A 130 -32.75 -4.33 15.16
C GLU A 130 -31.80 -5.13 16.06
N ILE A 131 -30.52 -4.74 16.10
CA ILE A 131 -29.48 -5.34 16.95
C ILE A 131 -29.87 -5.23 18.44
N SER A 132 -30.35 -4.05 18.87
CA SER A 132 -30.83 -3.83 20.24
C SER A 132 -32.03 -4.71 20.58
N THR A 133 -32.99 -4.87 19.67
CA THR A 133 -34.17 -5.73 19.85
C THR A 133 -33.78 -7.21 19.93
N GLN A 134 -32.89 -7.69 19.06
CA GLN A 134 -32.38 -9.07 19.10
C GLN A 134 -31.61 -9.35 20.40
N ALA A 135 -30.73 -8.43 20.83
CA ALA A 135 -29.98 -8.55 22.08
C ALA A 135 -30.90 -8.53 23.33
N ALA A 136 -31.93 -7.69 23.34
CA ALA A 136 -32.95 -7.68 24.38
C ALA A 136 -33.74 -9.00 24.41
N GLY A 137 -34.09 -9.54 23.24
CA GLY A 137 -34.74 -10.85 23.09
C GLY A 137 -33.88 -12.00 23.66
N LYS A 138 -32.61 -12.09 23.27
CA LYS A 138 -31.68 -13.12 23.79
C LYS A 138 -31.52 -13.00 25.30
N LYS A 139 -31.33 -11.78 25.83
CA LYS A 139 -31.24 -11.52 27.28
C LYS A 139 -32.54 -11.89 28.04
N ALA A 140 -33.70 -11.72 27.42
CA ALA A 140 -34.98 -12.15 28.01
C ALA A 140 -35.11 -13.69 28.04
N LYS A 141 -34.64 -14.39 26.99
CA LYS A 141 -34.54 -15.86 26.99
C LYS A 141 -33.57 -16.35 28.06
N GLU A 142 -32.37 -15.77 28.18
CA GLU A 142 -31.39 -16.10 29.23
C GLU A 142 -31.96 -15.90 30.65
N ALA A 143 -32.71 -14.82 30.88
CA ALA A 143 -33.36 -14.57 32.16
C ALA A 143 -34.46 -15.62 32.48
N ARG A 144 -35.16 -16.10 31.45
CA ARG A 144 -36.12 -17.21 31.57
C ARG A 144 -35.43 -18.55 31.81
N LEU A 145 -34.30 -18.82 31.16
CA LEU A 145 -33.49 -20.03 31.38
C LEU A 145 -33.07 -20.13 32.85
N ARG A 146 -32.45 -19.07 33.40
CA ARG A 146 -32.06 -19.01 34.83
C ARG A 146 -33.22 -19.20 35.80
N LYS A 147 -34.44 -18.83 35.40
CA LYS A 147 -35.64 -19.10 36.20
C LYS A 147 -36.01 -20.59 36.14
N LEU A 148 -36.07 -21.17 34.93
CA LEU A 148 -36.39 -22.59 34.75
C LEU A 148 -35.38 -23.50 35.45
N GLU A 149 -34.08 -23.20 35.39
CA GLU A 149 -33.02 -23.91 36.13
C GLU A 149 -33.28 -23.93 37.64
N LYS A 150 -33.70 -22.79 38.21
CA LYS A 150 -34.04 -22.66 39.64
C LYS A 150 -35.34 -23.39 40.00
N ASP A 151 -36.33 -23.33 39.13
CA ASP A 151 -37.62 -24.01 39.31
C ASP A 151 -37.39 -25.55 39.25
N TYR A 152 -36.58 -26.04 38.30
CA TYR A 152 -36.18 -27.46 38.18
C TYR A 152 -35.38 -27.95 39.40
N ALA A 153 -34.42 -27.15 39.89
CA ALA A 153 -33.69 -27.47 41.13
C ALA A 153 -34.59 -27.58 42.38
N SER A 154 -35.83 -27.11 42.30
CA SER A 154 -36.83 -27.15 43.37
C SER A 154 -37.89 -28.24 43.17
N ASP A 155 -38.31 -28.51 41.92
CA ASP A 155 -39.42 -29.42 41.61
C ASP A 155 -39.02 -30.74 40.94
N ASN A 156 -37.79 -30.82 40.41
CA ASN A 156 -37.18 -31.95 39.72
C ASN A 156 -38.09 -32.61 38.65
N LYS A 157 -38.89 -31.80 37.94
CA LYS A 157 -39.78 -32.31 36.88
C LYS A 157 -39.09 -32.42 35.53
N GLU A 158 -39.26 -33.57 34.89
CA GLU A 158 -38.82 -33.89 33.53
C GLU A 158 -39.32 -32.88 32.47
N GLU A 159 -40.52 -32.32 32.64
CA GLU A 159 -41.09 -31.29 31.76
C GLU A 159 -40.33 -29.96 31.85
N THR A 160 -39.84 -29.61 33.04
CA THR A 160 -39.02 -28.42 33.26
C THR A 160 -37.63 -28.62 32.63
N LEU A 161 -37.03 -29.80 32.75
CA LEU A 161 -35.75 -30.12 32.11
C LEU A 161 -35.82 -30.00 30.59
N LYS A 162 -36.84 -30.57 29.94
CA LYS A 162 -37.06 -30.42 28.49
C LYS A 162 -37.27 -28.97 28.07
N SER A 163 -37.90 -28.16 28.93
CA SER A 163 -38.07 -26.72 28.70
C SER A 163 -36.77 -25.93 28.83
N ILE A 164 -35.82 -26.38 29.67
CA ILE A 164 -34.46 -25.84 29.77
C ILE A 164 -33.70 -26.18 28.49
N GLU A 165 -33.65 -27.47 28.10
CA GLU A 165 -32.94 -27.94 26.91
C GLU A 165 -33.37 -27.21 25.62
N LEU A 166 -34.69 -27.10 25.39
CA LEU A 166 -35.24 -26.38 24.23
C LEU A 166 -34.88 -24.89 24.25
N LEU A 167 -34.99 -24.23 25.40
CA LEU A 167 -34.71 -22.80 25.51
C LEU A 167 -33.20 -22.51 25.44
N GLN A 168 -32.36 -23.41 25.95
CA GLN A 168 -30.91 -23.33 25.83
C GLN A 168 -30.49 -23.46 24.36
N TYR A 169 -31.00 -24.47 23.65
CA TYR A 169 -30.79 -24.61 22.21
C TYR A 169 -31.24 -23.36 21.45
N GLU A 170 -32.42 -22.81 21.77
CA GLU A 170 -32.87 -21.54 21.18
C GLU A 170 -31.95 -20.34 21.46
N ILE A 171 -31.31 -20.26 22.63
CA ILE A 171 -30.38 -19.17 22.99
C ILE A 171 -29.06 -19.34 22.25
N GLU A 172 -28.53 -20.57 22.21
CA GLU A 172 -27.29 -20.92 21.52
C GLU A 172 -27.44 -20.72 20.00
N SER A 173 -28.58 -21.12 19.42
CA SER A 173 -28.92 -20.90 18.01
C SER A 173 -29.37 -19.45 17.69
N THR A 174 -29.50 -18.56 18.68
CA THR A 174 -29.82 -17.14 18.42
C THR A 174 -28.53 -16.39 18.11
N GLU A 175 -28.21 -16.27 16.83
CA GLU A 175 -27.23 -15.31 16.32
C GLU A 175 -27.80 -13.88 16.44
N ILE A 176 -27.03 -12.96 17.03
CA ILE A 176 -27.35 -11.54 17.06
C ILE A 176 -26.58 -10.88 15.93
N MET A 177 -27.29 -10.19 15.04
CA MET A 177 -26.71 -9.39 13.97
C MET A 177 -25.67 -8.41 14.53
N GLN A 178 -24.51 -8.34 13.89
CA GLN A 178 -23.48 -7.37 14.20
C GLN A 178 -23.55 -6.21 13.19
N PRO A 179 -23.17 -4.97 13.58
CA PRO A 179 -22.98 -3.92 12.60
C PRO A 179 -21.84 -4.34 11.65
N PRO A 180 -21.95 -4.12 10.33
CA PRO A 180 -20.95 -4.59 9.38
C PRO A 180 -19.60 -3.92 9.69
N ARG A 181 -18.54 -4.72 9.70
CA ARG A 181 -17.18 -4.23 9.93
C ARG A 181 -16.21 -4.91 8.99
N LEU A 182 -15.82 -4.21 7.94
CA LEU A 182 -14.92 -4.69 6.91
C LEU A 182 -13.44 -4.52 7.27
N SER A 183 -13.11 -3.58 8.17
CA SER A 183 -11.71 -3.22 8.47
C SER A 183 -11.31 -3.10 9.95
N THR A 184 -10.01 -3.30 10.21
CA THR A 184 -9.34 -3.08 11.49
C THR A 184 -7.87 -2.72 11.28
N ASN A 185 -7.21 -2.13 12.27
CA ASN A 185 -5.87 -1.54 12.10
C ASN A 185 -4.78 -2.30 12.88
N ASP A 186 -5.09 -2.66 14.13
CA ASP A 186 -4.26 -3.49 15.02
C ASP A 186 -5.20 -4.41 15.81
N VAL A 187 -4.95 -5.72 15.80
CA VAL A 187 -5.84 -6.74 16.39
C VAL A 187 -5.02 -8.00 16.72
N THR A 188 -5.34 -8.67 17.82
CA THR A 188 -4.76 -10.00 18.10
C THR A 188 -5.45 -11.06 17.25
N VAL A 189 -4.75 -12.16 16.96
CA VAL A 189 -5.20 -13.26 16.08
C VAL A 189 -6.57 -13.81 16.46
N GLU A 190 -6.89 -13.81 17.74
CA GLU A 190 -8.09 -14.47 18.26
C GLU A 190 -9.24 -13.48 18.36
N LYS A 191 -8.97 -12.18 18.49
CA LYS A 191 -9.99 -11.16 18.20
C LYS A 191 -10.22 -11.03 16.69
N LEU A 192 -9.21 -11.28 15.85
CA LEU A 192 -9.36 -11.37 14.40
C LEU A 192 -10.25 -12.55 14.01
N GLY A 193 -10.00 -13.75 14.53
CA GLY A 193 -10.87 -14.92 14.32
C GLY A 193 -12.33 -14.67 14.72
N LEU A 194 -12.57 -14.05 15.89
CA LEU A 194 -13.93 -13.65 16.31
C LEU A 194 -14.57 -12.60 15.38
N LEU A 195 -13.78 -11.68 14.82
CA LEU A 195 -14.29 -10.70 13.85
C LEU A 195 -14.60 -11.35 12.50
N MET A 196 -13.76 -12.30 12.05
CA MET A 196 -13.99 -13.04 10.81
C MET A 196 -15.25 -13.89 10.91
N SER A 197 -15.41 -14.68 11.98
CA SER A 197 -16.61 -15.50 12.24
C SER A 197 -17.91 -14.65 12.16
N GLY A 198 -17.92 -13.44 12.73
CA GLY A 198 -19.06 -12.53 12.65
C GLY A 198 -19.26 -11.78 11.32
N ASN A 199 -18.37 -11.94 10.33
CA ASN A 199 -18.33 -11.17 9.07
C ASN A 199 -18.23 -12.08 7.83
N LYS A 200 -18.99 -13.19 7.79
CA LYS A 200 -18.92 -14.18 6.68
C LYS A 200 -17.50 -14.71 6.44
N GLU A 201 -16.79 -14.97 7.56
CA GLU A 201 -15.40 -15.43 7.61
C GLU A 201 -14.36 -14.48 6.98
N ALA A 202 -14.76 -13.23 6.69
CA ALA A 202 -13.92 -12.26 6.02
C ALA A 202 -13.56 -11.06 6.92
N MET A 203 -12.35 -10.54 6.75
CA MET A 203 -11.88 -9.34 7.45
C MET A 203 -10.79 -8.64 6.65
N SER A 204 -10.46 -7.39 7.00
CA SER A 204 -9.32 -6.69 6.41
C SER A 204 -8.48 -5.97 7.47
N ILE A 205 -7.16 -6.08 7.37
CA ILE A 205 -6.21 -5.30 8.18
C ILE A 205 -5.68 -4.17 7.31
N LEU A 206 -6.17 -2.96 7.55
CA LEU A 206 -5.87 -1.77 6.75
C LEU A 206 -5.20 -0.73 7.64
N SER A 207 -3.93 -0.38 7.38
CA SER A 207 -3.22 0.61 8.20
C SER A 207 -2.20 1.43 7.43
N ALA A 208 -2.31 2.76 7.55
CA ALA A 208 -1.31 3.72 7.04
C ALA A 208 0.01 3.74 7.84
N GLU A 209 0.04 3.08 9.00
CA GLU A 209 1.20 2.91 9.88
C GLU A 209 1.30 1.43 10.32
N GLY A 210 1.42 0.54 9.34
CA GLY A 210 1.33 -0.92 9.49
C GLY A 210 2.38 -1.59 10.38
N ALA A 211 3.32 -0.85 10.98
CA ALA A 211 4.28 -1.38 11.94
C ALA A 211 3.59 -2.02 13.16
N GLY A 212 2.49 -1.42 13.66
CA GLY A 212 1.69 -2.00 14.74
C GLY A 212 1.05 -3.33 14.35
N ALA A 213 0.46 -3.39 13.15
CA ALA A 213 -0.14 -4.60 12.60
C ALA A 213 0.89 -5.74 12.45
N LEU A 214 2.06 -5.46 11.88
CA LEU A 214 3.16 -6.42 11.75
C LEU A 214 3.63 -6.96 13.10
N ASN A 215 3.74 -6.09 14.12
CA ASN A 215 4.09 -6.50 15.48
C ASN A 215 3.01 -7.39 16.13
N SER A 216 1.73 -7.17 15.83
CA SER A 216 0.65 -8.02 16.37
C SER A 216 0.51 -9.36 15.64
N ILE A 217 0.85 -9.44 14.34
CA ILE A 217 1.01 -10.71 13.61
C ILE A 217 2.14 -11.55 14.26
N ALA A 218 3.21 -10.88 14.70
CA ALA A 218 4.38 -11.53 15.32
C ALA A 218 4.10 -12.10 16.73
N GLY A 219 2.95 -11.80 17.31
CA GLY A 219 2.66 -12.05 18.72
C GLY A 219 3.37 -11.05 19.62
N ARG A 220 2.63 -10.43 20.55
CA ARG A 220 3.22 -9.51 21.53
C ARG A 220 3.99 -10.29 22.60
N TYR A 221 5.29 -10.46 22.41
CA TYR A 221 6.30 -10.84 23.42
C TYR A 221 6.15 -12.18 24.17
N ASP A 222 5.12 -12.99 23.93
CA ASP A 222 4.98 -14.32 24.55
C ASP A 222 5.71 -15.40 23.76
N GLY A 223 6.94 -15.71 24.19
CA GLY A 223 7.91 -16.56 23.48
C GLY A 223 7.59 -18.05 23.30
N ASN A 224 6.32 -18.47 23.46
CA ASN A 224 5.86 -19.86 23.33
C ASN A 224 4.62 -20.05 22.43
N SER A 225 4.05 -18.99 21.83
CA SER A 225 2.77 -19.07 21.10
C SER A 225 2.76 -18.46 19.67
N VAL A 226 3.93 -18.08 19.14
CA VAL A 226 4.07 -17.46 17.81
C VAL A 226 3.65 -18.39 16.66
N ASP A 227 3.75 -19.71 16.83
CA ASP A 227 3.38 -20.66 15.78
C ASP A 227 1.85 -20.74 15.56
N ALA A 228 1.06 -20.66 16.63
CA ALA A 228 -0.40 -20.62 16.53
C ALA A 228 -0.91 -19.25 16.04
N SER A 229 -0.16 -18.17 16.28
CA SER A 229 -0.56 -16.82 15.85
C SER A 229 -0.47 -16.64 14.34
N MET A 230 0.52 -17.28 13.68
CA MET A 230 0.71 -17.12 12.23
C MET A 230 -0.29 -17.90 11.38
N ASN A 231 -0.84 -19.03 11.86
CA ASN A 231 -1.60 -19.96 11.00
C ASN A 231 -2.82 -19.28 10.34
N LEU A 232 -3.62 -18.54 11.12
CA LEU A 232 -4.77 -17.79 10.59
C LEU A 232 -4.41 -16.89 9.40
N TYR A 233 -3.24 -16.23 9.41
CA TYR A 233 -2.80 -15.39 8.29
C TYR A 233 -2.30 -16.18 7.08
N LEU A 234 -1.87 -17.43 7.26
CA LEU A 234 -1.41 -18.28 6.17
C LEU A 234 -2.59 -18.92 5.45
N GLU A 235 -3.57 -19.43 6.19
CA GLU A 235 -4.77 -20.10 5.66
C GLU A 235 -5.79 -19.10 5.12
N ALA A 236 -6.00 -17.95 5.80
CA ALA A 236 -6.91 -16.91 5.32
C ALA A 236 -6.41 -16.16 4.06
N TYR A 237 -5.18 -16.46 3.62
CA TYR A 237 -4.71 -16.03 2.31
C TYR A 237 -5.25 -16.95 1.20
N SER A 238 -5.27 -18.27 1.40
CA SER A 238 -5.72 -19.25 0.41
C SER A 238 -7.22 -19.57 0.50
N GLY A 239 -7.86 -19.32 1.63
CA GLY A 239 -9.24 -19.76 1.90
C GLY A 239 -9.32 -21.16 2.51
N ASP A 240 -8.22 -21.66 3.09
CA ASP A 240 -8.17 -22.97 3.73
C ASP A 240 -8.77 -22.93 5.15
N SER A 241 -9.50 -23.98 5.53
CA SER A 241 -10.19 -24.05 6.83
C SER A 241 -9.21 -23.97 8.01
N VAL A 242 -9.55 -23.24 9.07
CA VAL A 242 -8.70 -23.09 10.26
C VAL A 242 -9.50 -23.13 11.57
N THR A 243 -8.97 -23.89 12.54
CA THR A 243 -9.45 -23.92 13.92
C THR A 243 -8.51 -23.11 14.81
N ILE A 244 -9.07 -22.25 15.66
CA ILE A 244 -8.35 -21.46 16.66
C ILE A 244 -8.75 -21.95 18.05
N ASP A 245 -7.97 -22.87 18.60
CA ASP A 245 -8.18 -23.43 19.94
C ASP A 245 -7.54 -22.55 21.03
N ARG A 246 -8.22 -22.42 22.18
CA ARG A 246 -7.69 -21.77 23.38
C ARG A 246 -8.14 -22.48 24.66
N MET A 247 -7.23 -22.62 25.62
CA MET A 247 -7.58 -23.12 26.95
C MET A 247 -8.68 -22.28 27.60
N GLY A 248 -9.79 -22.93 27.98
CA GLY A 248 -10.88 -22.29 28.72
C GLY A 248 -11.78 -21.37 27.90
N ARG A 249 -11.80 -21.48 26.56
CA ARG A 249 -12.78 -20.84 25.68
C ARG A 249 -13.22 -21.82 24.60
N GLU A 250 -14.37 -21.56 23.99
CA GLU A 250 -14.81 -22.27 22.79
C GLU A 250 -13.84 -22.02 21.62
N SER A 251 -13.60 -23.07 20.85
CA SER A 251 -12.78 -23.04 19.64
C SER A 251 -13.50 -22.27 18.53
N ILE A 252 -12.76 -21.44 17.80
CA ILE A 252 -13.31 -20.73 16.62
C ILE A 252 -12.96 -21.57 15.40
N TYR A 253 -13.97 -22.06 14.69
CA TYR A 253 -13.81 -22.70 13.38
C TYR A 253 -14.15 -21.70 12.27
N LEU A 254 -13.33 -21.66 11.22
CA LEU A 254 -13.57 -20.93 9.98
C LEU A 254 -13.35 -21.89 8.82
N ASP A 255 -14.31 -22.03 7.91
CA ASP A 255 -14.28 -23.01 6.81
C ASP A 255 -13.53 -22.50 5.56
N ASN A 256 -13.76 -21.23 5.21
CA ASN A 256 -13.19 -20.50 4.08
C ASN A 256 -12.83 -19.06 4.50
N PRO A 257 -11.85 -18.91 5.41
CA PRO A 257 -11.43 -17.61 5.94
C PRO A 257 -10.80 -16.73 4.85
N LYS A 258 -11.15 -15.44 4.82
CA LYS A 258 -10.62 -14.50 3.81
C LYS A 258 -10.10 -13.22 4.44
N LEU A 259 -8.80 -13.01 4.34
CA LEU A 259 -8.15 -11.84 4.92
C LEU A 259 -7.53 -10.96 3.83
N THR A 260 -7.89 -9.68 3.80
CA THR A 260 -7.14 -8.67 3.06
C THR A 260 -6.16 -7.96 4.01
N ILE A 261 -4.94 -7.68 3.55
CA ILE A 261 -3.95 -6.92 4.31
C ILE A 261 -3.42 -5.79 3.42
N GLY A 262 -3.63 -4.54 3.84
CA GLY A 262 -3.16 -3.34 3.17
C GLY A 262 -2.37 -2.48 4.15
N LEU A 263 -1.03 -2.53 4.08
CA LEU A 263 -0.16 -1.89 5.07
C LEU A 263 0.78 -0.89 4.42
N PHE A 264 0.68 0.38 4.80
CA PHE A 264 1.75 1.33 4.52
C PHE A 264 2.70 1.40 5.71
N VAL A 265 3.98 1.24 5.45
CA VAL A 265 5.02 1.05 6.47
C VAL A 265 6.18 2.01 6.23
N GLN A 266 7.15 1.97 7.14
CA GLN A 266 8.46 2.58 6.93
C GLN A 266 9.44 1.49 6.47
N PRO A 267 10.45 1.80 5.62
CA PRO A 267 11.49 0.84 5.26
C PRO A 267 12.26 0.26 6.47
N GLU A 268 12.20 0.91 7.63
CA GLU A 268 12.76 0.39 8.88
C GLU A 268 11.91 -0.66 9.55
N SER A 269 10.58 -0.54 9.51
CA SER A 269 9.66 -1.58 9.98
C SER A 269 9.88 -2.89 9.22
N MET A 270 10.29 -2.81 7.94
CA MET A 270 10.60 -3.96 7.09
C MET A 270 11.94 -4.64 7.44
N ARG A 271 12.95 -3.87 7.88
CA ARG A 271 14.22 -4.44 8.40
C ARG A 271 14.04 -5.16 9.72
N ASN A 272 13.15 -4.67 10.57
CA ASN A 272 12.93 -5.17 11.92
C ASN A 272 11.91 -6.32 11.96
N LEU A 273 11.52 -6.88 10.81
CA LEU A 273 10.65 -8.05 10.75
C LEU A 273 11.35 -9.29 11.32
N PRO A 274 10.67 -10.09 12.15
CA PRO A 274 11.27 -11.29 12.72
C PRO A 274 11.41 -12.39 11.65
N LYS A 275 12.53 -13.11 11.67
CA LYS A 275 12.93 -14.04 10.58
C LYS A 275 11.89 -15.13 10.28
N ASN A 276 11.17 -15.59 11.31
CA ASN A 276 10.11 -16.58 11.18
C ASN A 276 8.99 -16.15 10.22
N PHE A 277 8.80 -14.85 9.95
CA PHE A 277 7.85 -14.40 8.92
C PHE A 277 8.23 -14.88 7.51
N GLN A 278 9.54 -14.94 7.24
CA GLN A 278 10.06 -15.53 6.02
C GLN A 278 10.02 -17.06 6.13
N ASP A 279 10.58 -17.64 7.19
CA ASP A 279 10.71 -19.10 7.35
C ASP A 279 9.36 -19.85 7.37
N ARG A 280 8.25 -19.17 7.71
CA ARG A 280 6.88 -19.73 7.72
C ARG A 280 6.04 -19.39 6.48
N GLY A 281 6.60 -18.72 5.46
CA GLY A 281 5.89 -18.47 4.20
C GLY A 281 4.91 -17.28 4.20
N LEU A 282 4.98 -16.37 5.18
CA LEU A 282 4.06 -15.22 5.26
C LEU A 282 4.45 -14.10 4.28
N LEU A 283 5.72 -13.71 4.24
CA LEU A 283 6.21 -12.62 3.37
C LEU A 283 6.07 -12.94 1.88
N GLN A 284 6.07 -14.23 1.54
CA GLN A 284 5.91 -14.80 0.22
C GLN A 284 4.51 -14.53 -0.37
N ARG A 285 3.53 -14.17 0.46
CA ARG A 285 2.14 -13.86 0.07
C ARG A 285 1.91 -12.39 -0.28
N PHE A 286 2.86 -11.49 0.03
CA PHE A 286 2.70 -10.04 -0.12
C PHE A 286 3.13 -9.53 -1.49
N PHE A 287 2.35 -8.58 -2.03
CA PHE A 287 2.85 -7.61 -3.00
C PHE A 287 3.64 -6.52 -2.29
N TYR A 288 4.75 -6.10 -2.88
CA TYR A 288 5.63 -5.07 -2.34
C TYR A 288 5.68 -3.85 -3.26
N SER A 289 5.79 -2.67 -2.66
CA SER A 289 6.14 -1.42 -3.33
C SER A 289 7.08 -0.59 -2.45
N PHE A 290 8.17 -0.11 -3.05
CA PHE A 290 9.22 0.71 -2.45
C PHE A 290 9.45 1.93 -3.37
N PRO A 291 8.45 2.81 -3.54
CA PRO A 291 8.52 3.87 -4.53
C PRO A 291 9.43 5.01 -4.05
N GLN A 292 10.03 5.76 -4.98
CA GLN A 292 10.88 6.90 -4.64
C GLN A 292 10.07 7.97 -3.90
N SER A 293 10.49 8.32 -2.69
CA SER A 293 9.84 9.35 -1.89
C SER A 293 9.97 10.74 -2.53
N TRP A 294 8.87 11.50 -2.56
CA TRP A 294 8.87 12.91 -2.96
C TRP A 294 9.11 13.88 -1.80
N VAL A 295 9.42 13.40 -0.59
CA VAL A 295 9.78 14.28 0.55
C VAL A 295 11.01 15.13 0.17
N GLY A 296 10.83 16.46 0.16
CA GLY A 296 11.84 17.43 -0.29
C GLY A 296 11.67 17.91 -1.74
N TYR A 297 10.82 17.25 -2.53
CA TYR A 297 10.64 17.48 -3.98
C TYR A 297 9.17 17.65 -4.40
N ARG A 298 8.29 17.97 -3.45
CA ARG A 298 6.86 18.18 -3.69
C ARG A 298 6.60 19.57 -4.25
N ASP A 299 5.61 19.66 -5.12
CA ASP A 299 4.94 20.92 -5.36
C ASP A 299 4.13 21.31 -4.09
N ILE A 300 4.23 22.58 -3.70
CA ILE A 300 3.64 23.10 -2.46
C ILE A 300 2.19 23.56 -2.69
N GLU A 301 1.94 24.09 -3.88
CA GLU A 301 0.61 24.44 -4.38
C GLU A 301 0.07 23.22 -5.14
N THR A 302 -1.00 22.64 -4.63
CA THR A 302 -1.57 21.37 -5.12
C THR A 302 -3.05 21.56 -5.41
N GLU A 303 -3.52 21.09 -6.56
CA GLU A 303 -4.96 21.03 -6.83
C GLU A 303 -5.65 20.09 -5.83
N THR A 304 -6.86 20.44 -5.41
CA THR A 304 -7.74 19.56 -4.63
C THR A 304 -8.34 18.50 -5.53
N ILE A 305 -8.59 17.30 -4.99
CA ILE A 305 -9.32 16.24 -5.69
C ILE A 305 -10.67 16.82 -6.19
N PRO A 306 -10.96 16.78 -7.51
CA PRO A 306 -12.25 17.23 -8.03
C PRO A 306 -13.41 16.48 -7.38
N GLU A 307 -14.44 17.20 -6.94
CA GLU A 307 -15.58 16.60 -6.23
C GLU A 307 -16.38 15.65 -7.12
N GLU A 308 -16.36 15.82 -8.44
CA GLU A 308 -16.96 14.88 -9.39
C GLU A 308 -16.26 13.51 -9.34
N LEU A 309 -14.92 13.49 -9.32
CA LEU A 309 -14.13 12.25 -9.23
C LEU A 309 -14.31 11.59 -7.85
N ARG A 310 -14.34 12.37 -6.78
CA ARG A 310 -14.60 11.86 -5.43
C ARG A 310 -16.02 11.30 -5.30
N THR A 311 -17.02 11.98 -5.84
CA THR A 311 -18.42 11.53 -5.83
C THR A 311 -18.58 10.25 -6.63
N GLN A 312 -17.96 10.15 -7.82
CA GLN A 312 -17.97 8.93 -8.62
C GLN A 312 -17.28 7.76 -7.90
N TYR A 313 -16.11 7.99 -7.31
CA TYR A 313 -15.38 6.98 -6.53
C TYR A 313 -16.20 6.43 -5.36
N ILE A 314 -16.83 7.32 -4.56
CA ILE A 314 -17.69 6.93 -3.45
C ILE A 314 -18.94 6.20 -3.94
N SER A 315 -19.60 6.71 -4.98
CA SER A 315 -20.83 6.11 -5.52
C SER A 315 -20.59 4.69 -6.06
N ASN A 316 -19.53 4.48 -6.83
CA ASN A 316 -19.22 3.17 -7.42
C ASN A 316 -18.87 2.15 -6.35
N LEU A 317 -18.03 2.49 -5.37
CA LEU A 317 -17.71 1.58 -4.27
C LEU A 317 -18.89 1.36 -3.31
N LYS A 318 -19.80 2.34 -3.14
CA LYS A 318 -21.03 2.15 -2.39
C LYS A 318 -21.96 1.12 -3.03
N GLN A 319 -22.16 1.19 -4.36
CA GLN A 319 -22.91 0.16 -5.10
C GLN A 319 -22.33 -1.25 -4.86
N LEU A 320 -20.99 -1.39 -4.91
CA LEU A 320 -20.34 -2.68 -4.65
C LEU A 320 -20.45 -3.11 -3.18
N LEU A 321 -20.38 -2.19 -2.21
CA LEU A 321 -20.57 -2.47 -0.78
C LEU A 321 -21.98 -3.01 -0.50
N GLU A 322 -23.01 -2.33 -1.02
CA GLU A 322 -24.43 -2.68 -0.87
C GLU A 322 -24.83 -3.97 -1.62
N PHE A 323 -24.12 -4.33 -2.69
CA PHE A 323 -24.38 -5.56 -3.45
C PHE A 323 -23.94 -6.82 -2.68
N ASP A 324 -24.89 -7.50 -2.02
CA ASP A 324 -24.64 -8.76 -1.29
C ASP A 324 -25.19 -9.98 -2.06
N PRO A 325 -24.36 -10.69 -2.85
CA PRO A 325 -24.82 -11.85 -3.59
C PRO A 325 -25.00 -13.06 -2.67
N SER A 326 -26.07 -13.85 -2.87
CA SER A 326 -26.39 -15.02 -2.02
C SER A 326 -25.31 -16.10 -2.02
N ASN A 327 -24.50 -16.16 -3.09
CA ASN A 327 -23.29 -16.96 -3.21
C ASN A 327 -22.21 -16.11 -3.89
N ALA A 328 -20.93 -16.37 -3.61
CA ALA A 328 -19.84 -15.66 -4.29
C ALA A 328 -19.92 -15.87 -5.83
N ILE A 329 -19.82 -14.77 -6.58
CA ILE A 329 -19.79 -14.80 -8.04
C ILE A 329 -18.54 -15.56 -8.49
N VAL A 330 -18.74 -16.61 -9.29
CA VAL A 330 -17.65 -17.36 -9.91
C VAL A 330 -17.26 -16.67 -11.21
N LEU A 331 -16.17 -15.91 -11.18
CA LEU A 331 -15.53 -15.40 -12.37
C LEU A 331 -14.76 -16.52 -13.08
N THR A 332 -14.66 -16.44 -14.40
CA THR A 332 -13.92 -17.40 -15.25
C THR A 332 -13.07 -16.65 -16.28
N LEU A 333 -12.03 -17.28 -16.83
CA LEU A 333 -11.25 -16.68 -17.92
C LEU A 333 -11.89 -16.97 -19.28
N SER A 334 -11.91 -15.96 -20.16
CA SER A 334 -12.14 -16.18 -21.59
C SER A 334 -11.02 -17.05 -22.20
N GLU A 335 -11.28 -17.74 -23.32
CA GLU A 335 -10.29 -18.65 -23.93
C GLU A 335 -8.94 -17.96 -24.22
N SER A 336 -8.94 -16.69 -24.63
CA SER A 336 -7.69 -15.96 -24.86
C SER A 336 -7.03 -15.47 -23.56
N ALA A 337 -7.80 -15.05 -22.55
CA ALA A 337 -7.27 -14.81 -21.20
C ALA A 337 -6.64 -16.08 -20.58
N GLN A 338 -7.25 -17.25 -20.80
CA GLN A 338 -6.72 -18.53 -20.33
C GLN A 338 -5.39 -18.88 -21.01
N ARG A 339 -5.20 -18.55 -22.29
CA ARG A 339 -3.90 -18.69 -22.97
C ARG A 339 -2.85 -17.78 -22.36
N LEU A 340 -3.18 -16.52 -22.06
CA LEU A 340 -2.27 -15.58 -21.39
C LEU A 340 -1.93 -16.01 -19.94
N GLU A 341 -2.86 -16.65 -19.24
CA GLU A 341 -2.66 -17.20 -17.88
C GLU A 341 -1.64 -18.34 -17.90
N ILE A 342 -1.81 -19.29 -18.82
CA ILE A 342 -0.89 -20.42 -19.01
C ILE A 342 0.50 -19.92 -19.45
N GLU A 343 0.56 -18.96 -20.36
CA GLU A 343 1.80 -18.31 -20.78
C GLU A 343 2.48 -17.61 -19.60
N ASN A 344 1.76 -16.81 -18.82
CA ASN A 344 2.25 -16.10 -17.64
C ASN A 344 2.85 -17.07 -16.61
N ARG A 345 2.14 -18.15 -16.28
CA ARG A 345 2.65 -19.22 -15.41
C ARG A 345 3.89 -19.89 -15.97
N THR A 346 3.91 -20.21 -17.27
CA THR A 346 5.05 -20.86 -17.94
C THR A 346 6.30 -19.97 -17.88
N GLU A 347 6.14 -18.66 -18.09
CA GLU A 347 7.22 -17.69 -17.92
C GLU A 347 7.71 -17.61 -16.47
N ILE A 348 6.81 -17.62 -15.48
CA ILE A 348 7.16 -17.63 -14.06
C ILE A 348 7.94 -18.91 -13.68
N GLU A 349 7.51 -20.10 -14.11
CA GLU A 349 8.23 -21.37 -13.90
C GLU A 349 9.65 -21.34 -14.47
N VAL A 350 9.86 -20.70 -15.64
CA VAL A 350 11.22 -20.48 -16.17
C VAL A 350 12.03 -19.51 -15.30
N MET A 351 11.40 -18.48 -14.73
CA MET A 351 12.08 -17.57 -13.80
C MET A 351 12.41 -18.23 -12.44
N LEU A 352 11.66 -19.24 -12.01
CA LEU A 352 11.81 -19.92 -10.72
C LEU A 352 12.96 -20.94 -10.63
N ARG A 353 13.53 -21.32 -11.77
CA ARG A 353 14.70 -22.23 -11.85
C ARG A 353 15.88 -21.68 -11.03
N ASP A 354 16.80 -22.57 -10.64
CA ASP A 354 17.97 -22.21 -9.82
C ASP A 354 18.84 -21.09 -10.45
N ASP A 355 18.94 -21.07 -11.79
CA ASP A 355 19.63 -20.05 -12.59
C ASP A 355 18.70 -18.91 -13.08
N GLY A 356 17.41 -18.99 -12.74
CA GLY A 356 16.36 -18.08 -13.18
C GLY A 356 16.32 -16.75 -12.41
N LYS A 357 15.61 -15.77 -12.98
CA LYS A 357 15.48 -14.40 -12.41
C LYS A 357 14.85 -14.34 -11.02
N LEU A 358 14.15 -15.40 -10.59
CA LEU A 358 13.50 -15.57 -9.30
C LEU A 358 14.02 -16.81 -8.55
N GLY A 359 15.15 -17.39 -8.96
CA GLY A 359 15.78 -18.52 -8.26
C GLY A 359 16.29 -18.18 -6.85
N GLY A 360 16.61 -19.23 -6.09
CA GLY A 360 17.12 -19.12 -4.72
C GLY A 360 16.11 -18.47 -3.76
N ILE A 361 16.47 -17.34 -3.15
CA ILE A 361 15.61 -16.72 -2.12
C ILE A 361 14.29 -16.17 -2.66
N MET A 362 14.18 -15.93 -3.97
CA MET A 362 12.96 -15.40 -4.57
C MET A 362 11.97 -16.51 -4.98
N THR A 363 12.37 -17.78 -4.92
CA THR A 363 11.59 -18.90 -5.47
C THR A 363 10.24 -19.04 -4.78
N GLU A 364 10.22 -18.99 -3.45
CA GLU A 364 9.00 -19.18 -2.67
C GLU A 364 7.97 -18.05 -2.90
N TRP A 365 8.42 -16.79 -2.97
CA TRP A 365 7.55 -15.66 -3.32
C TRP A 365 7.09 -15.73 -4.79
N GLY A 366 7.99 -16.03 -5.71
CA GLY A 366 7.67 -16.14 -7.13
C GLY A 366 6.64 -17.25 -7.41
N SER A 367 6.62 -18.32 -6.61
CA SER A 367 5.62 -19.39 -6.68
C SER A 367 4.19 -18.90 -6.38
N LYS A 368 4.04 -17.79 -5.65
CA LYS A 368 2.74 -17.14 -5.35
C LYS A 368 2.36 -16.05 -6.35
N LEU A 369 3.30 -15.59 -7.18
CA LEU A 369 3.08 -14.49 -8.12
C LEU A 369 1.98 -14.80 -9.16
N GLY A 370 1.91 -16.04 -9.66
CA GLY A 370 0.87 -16.45 -10.62
C GLY A 370 -0.53 -16.31 -10.05
N GLY A 371 -0.79 -16.90 -8.88
CA GLY A 371 -2.06 -16.75 -8.15
C GLY A 371 -2.34 -15.28 -7.82
N GLY A 372 -1.34 -14.54 -7.36
CA GLY A 372 -1.46 -13.10 -7.09
C GLY A 372 -1.96 -12.30 -8.31
N ILE A 373 -1.35 -12.48 -9.49
CA ILE A 373 -1.78 -11.81 -10.73
C ILE A 373 -3.23 -12.18 -11.09
N ASN A 374 -3.61 -13.44 -10.89
CA ASN A 374 -4.99 -13.89 -11.10
C ASN A 374 -5.98 -13.16 -10.16
N ARG A 375 -5.62 -12.92 -8.88
CA ARG A 375 -6.44 -12.10 -7.97
C ARG A 375 -6.59 -10.66 -8.45
N ILE A 376 -5.51 -10.04 -8.92
CA ILE A 376 -5.55 -8.69 -9.48
C ILE A 376 -6.47 -8.66 -10.72
N ALA A 377 -6.41 -9.65 -11.62
CA ALA A 377 -7.30 -9.73 -12.78
C ALA A 377 -8.78 -9.78 -12.36
N GLY A 378 -9.12 -10.54 -11.31
CA GLY A 378 -10.47 -10.55 -10.73
C GLY A 378 -10.88 -9.20 -10.14
N LEU A 379 -10.00 -8.50 -9.42
CA LEU A 379 -10.28 -7.16 -8.88
C LEU A 379 -10.48 -6.10 -9.98
N LEU A 380 -9.66 -6.13 -11.03
CA LEU A 380 -9.82 -5.25 -12.20
C LEU A 380 -11.14 -5.53 -12.93
N HIS A 381 -11.54 -6.79 -13.04
CA HIS A 381 -12.83 -7.18 -13.63
C HIS A 381 -14.02 -6.62 -12.84
N ILE A 382 -14.03 -6.79 -11.52
CA ILE A 382 -15.08 -6.25 -10.64
C ILE A 382 -15.13 -4.72 -10.75
N ALA A 383 -13.99 -4.04 -10.72
CA ALA A 383 -13.93 -2.58 -10.86
C ALA A 383 -14.41 -2.08 -12.24
N LYS A 384 -14.18 -2.85 -13.31
CA LYS A 384 -14.58 -2.51 -14.69
C LYS A 384 -16.08 -2.66 -14.92
N HIS A 385 -16.74 -3.52 -14.17
CA HIS A 385 -18.17 -3.83 -14.32
C HIS A 385 -19.05 -3.36 -13.14
N ILE A 386 -18.51 -2.48 -12.29
CA ILE A 386 -19.11 -2.08 -11.01
C ILE A 386 -20.52 -1.49 -11.14
N ASP A 387 -20.78 -0.69 -12.18
CA ASP A 387 -22.09 -0.04 -12.43
C ASP A 387 -23.21 -1.05 -12.80
N HIS A 388 -22.85 -2.28 -13.15
CA HIS A 388 -23.76 -3.35 -13.60
C HIS A 388 -23.48 -4.67 -12.88
N ILE A 389 -22.91 -4.65 -11.67
CA ILE A 389 -22.33 -5.83 -11.01
C ILE A 389 -23.29 -7.04 -10.86
N SER A 390 -24.60 -6.80 -10.79
CA SER A 390 -25.65 -7.83 -10.70
C SER A 390 -26.01 -8.50 -12.04
N THR A 391 -25.69 -7.88 -13.17
CA THR A 391 -25.97 -8.37 -14.54
C THR A 391 -24.70 -8.47 -15.41
N ALA A 392 -23.54 -8.15 -14.83
CA ALA A 392 -22.25 -8.16 -15.49
C ALA A 392 -21.86 -9.56 -15.98
N THR A 393 -21.04 -9.59 -17.04
CA THR A 393 -20.37 -10.82 -17.46
C THR A 393 -19.47 -11.35 -16.33
N THR A 394 -19.51 -12.65 -16.09
CA THR A 394 -18.58 -13.35 -15.20
C THR A 394 -17.28 -13.78 -15.91
N VAL A 395 -17.15 -13.49 -17.20
CA VAL A 395 -15.99 -13.87 -18.01
C VAL A 395 -14.99 -12.71 -18.08
N VAL A 396 -13.81 -12.91 -17.51
CA VAL A 396 -12.66 -11.99 -17.58
C VAL A 396 -12.09 -11.98 -18.99
N SER A 397 -12.03 -10.80 -19.58
CA SER A 397 -11.49 -10.61 -20.94
C SER A 397 -9.96 -10.68 -20.98
N GLU A 398 -9.44 -10.94 -22.17
CA GLU A 398 -8.00 -10.90 -22.50
C GLU A 398 -7.34 -9.57 -22.09
N GLU A 399 -8.01 -8.46 -22.38
CA GLU A 399 -7.60 -7.10 -22.02
C GLU A 399 -7.44 -6.93 -20.49
N THR A 400 -8.45 -7.36 -19.71
CA THR A 400 -8.41 -7.28 -18.24
C THR A 400 -7.33 -8.19 -17.65
N TYR A 401 -7.12 -9.39 -18.21
CA TYR A 401 -6.03 -10.27 -17.78
C TYR A 401 -4.65 -9.68 -18.13
N LEU A 402 -4.49 -9.11 -19.33
CA LEU A 402 -3.24 -8.50 -19.78
C LEU A 402 -2.88 -7.27 -18.93
N ALA A 403 -3.86 -6.46 -18.53
CA ALA A 403 -3.69 -5.35 -17.60
C ALA A 403 -3.25 -5.79 -16.19
N ALA A 404 -3.65 -6.99 -15.73
CA ALA A 404 -3.09 -7.58 -14.52
C ALA A 404 -1.67 -8.13 -14.76
N LYS A 405 -1.44 -8.84 -15.87
CA LYS A 405 -0.13 -9.44 -16.23
C LYS A 405 0.97 -8.37 -16.35
N SER A 406 0.67 -7.17 -16.85
CA SER A 406 1.65 -6.09 -17.03
C SER A 406 2.34 -5.66 -15.72
N LEU A 407 1.65 -5.80 -14.58
CA LEU A 407 2.19 -5.49 -13.25
C LEU A 407 3.21 -6.51 -12.72
N ARG A 408 3.38 -7.66 -13.39
CA ARG A 408 4.29 -8.72 -12.95
C ARG A 408 5.71 -8.22 -12.74
N ASP A 409 6.27 -7.54 -13.74
CA ASP A 409 7.67 -7.11 -13.72
C ASP A 409 7.88 -5.96 -12.72
N TYR A 410 6.83 -5.16 -12.47
CA TYR A 410 6.78 -4.18 -11.38
C TYR A 410 6.90 -4.88 -10.01
N PHE A 411 6.05 -5.87 -9.72
CA PHE A 411 6.09 -6.58 -8.44
C PHE A 411 7.40 -7.35 -8.24
N ILE A 412 7.98 -7.91 -9.30
CA ILE A 412 9.30 -8.56 -9.26
C ILE A 412 10.39 -7.56 -8.84
N ALA A 413 10.41 -6.36 -9.44
CA ALA A 413 11.42 -5.35 -9.13
C ALA A 413 11.31 -4.84 -7.68
N HIS A 414 10.09 -4.50 -7.24
CA HIS A 414 9.86 -4.01 -5.88
C HIS A 414 10.03 -5.08 -4.80
N THR A 415 9.79 -6.35 -5.11
CA THR A 415 10.05 -7.44 -4.15
C THR A 415 11.55 -7.71 -4.01
N LYS A 416 12.33 -7.57 -5.08
CA LYS A 416 13.80 -7.61 -4.99
C LYS A 416 14.34 -6.50 -4.10
N GLU A 417 13.78 -5.29 -4.19
CA GLU A 417 14.09 -4.20 -3.24
C GLU A 417 13.67 -4.58 -1.82
N ALA A 418 12.44 -5.08 -1.62
CA ALA A 418 11.94 -5.46 -0.30
C ALA A 418 12.86 -6.47 0.40
N TYR A 419 13.28 -7.51 -0.31
CA TYR A 419 14.17 -8.55 0.22
C TYR A 419 15.62 -8.04 0.37
N GLY A 420 16.04 -7.09 -0.47
CA GLY A 420 17.27 -6.33 -0.28
C GLY A 420 17.23 -5.54 1.04
N VAL A 421 16.18 -4.76 1.27
CA VAL A 421 15.96 -3.99 2.50
C VAL A 421 15.88 -4.87 3.74
N MET A 422 15.15 -6.00 3.70
CA MET A 422 15.08 -6.96 4.81
C MET A 422 16.45 -7.57 5.16
N LYS A 423 17.33 -7.74 4.16
CA LYS A 423 18.69 -8.27 4.33
C LYS A 423 19.74 -7.20 4.63
N SER A 424 19.50 -5.95 4.25
CA SER A 424 20.47 -4.87 4.29
C SER A 424 20.88 -4.61 5.74
N THR A 425 22.13 -4.96 6.05
CA THR A 425 22.73 -4.70 7.35
C THR A 425 23.00 -3.19 7.51
N ASP A 426 23.11 -2.70 8.74
CA ASP A 426 23.46 -1.30 9.00
C ASP A 426 24.77 -0.86 8.32
N GLY A 427 25.64 -1.80 7.95
CA GLY A 427 26.85 -1.57 7.15
C GLY A 427 26.60 -0.74 5.89
N GLU A 428 25.57 -1.04 5.09
CA GLU A 428 25.36 -0.40 3.80
C GLU A 428 24.90 1.07 3.93
N LYS A 429 23.96 1.35 4.85
CA LYS A 429 23.60 2.72 5.22
C LYS A 429 24.78 3.49 5.76
N ASN A 430 25.59 2.85 6.60
CA ASN A 430 26.74 3.47 7.22
C ASN A 430 27.82 3.78 6.16
N CYS A 431 27.98 2.92 5.15
CA CYS A 431 28.81 3.21 3.97
C CYS A 431 28.29 4.42 3.17
N MET A 432 26.99 4.47 2.86
CA MET A 432 26.40 5.60 2.13
C MET A 432 26.55 6.93 2.89
N TYR A 433 26.29 6.94 4.19
CA TYR A 433 26.51 8.11 5.04
C TYR A 433 28.00 8.47 5.19
N LEU A 434 28.90 7.49 5.20
CA LEU A 434 30.34 7.73 5.18
C LEU A 434 30.77 8.38 3.86
N LEU A 435 30.26 7.93 2.71
CA LEU A 435 30.54 8.56 1.41
C LEU A 435 29.99 9.97 1.32
N GLU A 436 28.72 10.20 1.68
CA GLU A 436 28.11 11.54 1.79
C GLU A 436 29.02 12.47 2.62
N ARG A 437 29.49 12.01 3.78
CA ARG A 437 30.39 12.77 4.65
C ARG A 437 31.82 12.90 4.16
N ILE A 438 32.29 12.00 3.31
CA ILE A 438 33.59 12.10 2.66
C ILE A 438 33.52 13.16 1.56
N SER A 439 32.53 13.10 0.67
CA SER A 439 32.28 14.10 -0.36
C SER A 439 32.04 15.50 0.23
N ASP A 440 31.11 15.65 1.18
CA ASP A 440 30.75 16.94 1.81
C ASP A 440 31.94 17.68 2.45
N LYS A 441 32.82 16.94 3.14
CA LYS A 441 33.78 17.53 4.08
C LYS A 441 35.22 17.46 3.58
N PHE A 442 35.51 16.53 2.68
CA PHE A 442 36.84 16.28 2.12
C PHE A 442 36.83 16.44 0.59
N GLU A 443 35.91 17.28 0.06
CA GLU A 443 35.83 17.66 -1.35
C GLU A 443 37.21 18.11 -1.87
N GLY A 444 37.67 17.48 -2.97
CA GLY A 444 38.99 17.76 -3.57
C GLY A 444 40.21 17.31 -2.75
N ILE A 445 40.04 16.60 -1.63
CA ILE A 445 41.13 16.11 -0.78
C ILE A 445 41.37 14.62 -1.06
N GLU A 446 42.49 14.29 -1.71
CA GLU A 446 42.83 12.89 -2.05
C GLU A 446 43.08 11.97 -0.84
N SER A 447 43.43 12.54 0.32
CA SER A 447 43.66 11.77 1.55
C SER A 447 43.47 12.57 2.84
N PHE A 448 42.91 11.93 3.87
CA PHE A 448 42.66 12.50 5.20
C PHE A 448 42.92 11.45 6.30
N SER A 449 43.07 11.85 7.56
CA SER A 449 43.30 10.88 8.64
C SER A 449 42.01 10.22 9.14
N TYR A 450 42.12 8.95 9.57
CA TYR A 450 41.03 8.22 10.21
C TYR A 450 40.40 9.01 11.38
N ARG A 451 41.24 9.74 12.15
CA ARG A 451 40.81 10.52 13.31
C ARG A 451 39.95 11.73 12.92
N GLU A 452 40.23 12.37 11.80
CA GLU A 452 39.43 13.50 11.29
C GLU A 452 38.06 13.04 10.80
N LEU A 453 37.99 11.93 10.07
CA LEU A 453 36.73 11.32 9.66
C LEU A 453 35.91 10.89 10.89
N GLN A 454 36.53 10.16 11.83
CA GLN A 454 35.91 9.74 13.09
C GLN A 454 35.30 10.93 13.84
N GLN A 455 36.00 12.06 13.94
CA GLN A 455 35.48 13.26 14.62
C GLN A 455 34.29 13.90 13.92
N SER A 456 34.14 13.74 12.60
CA SER A 456 32.94 14.17 11.85
C SER A 456 31.72 13.32 12.17
N VAL A 457 31.90 11.99 12.23
CA VAL A 457 30.78 11.03 12.28
C VAL A 457 30.40 10.57 13.68
N ARG A 458 31.20 10.86 14.72
CA ARG A 458 30.99 10.44 16.13
C ARG A 458 29.66 10.80 16.79
N ARG A 459 28.78 11.56 16.13
CA ARG A 459 27.41 11.88 16.59
C ARG A 459 26.36 10.93 16.04
N LYS A 460 26.69 10.14 15.00
CA LYS A 460 25.76 9.28 14.25
C LYS A 460 26.28 7.84 14.07
N LEU A 461 27.59 7.62 14.13
CA LEU A 461 28.21 6.30 14.03
C LEU A 461 29.07 5.97 15.25
N GLU A 462 28.89 4.76 15.76
CA GLU A 462 29.75 4.16 16.77
C GLU A 462 31.09 3.68 16.20
N LEU A 463 32.06 3.48 17.09
CA LEU A 463 33.42 3.09 16.70
C LEU A 463 33.50 1.73 15.97
N VAL A 464 32.55 0.83 16.23
CA VAL A 464 32.45 -0.48 15.56
C VAL A 464 31.84 -0.32 14.17
N GLU A 465 30.84 0.54 14.02
CA GLU A 465 30.13 0.81 12.78
C GLU A 465 31.01 1.53 11.76
N LEU A 466 31.75 2.55 12.22
CA LEU A 466 32.74 3.25 11.40
C LEU A 466 33.78 2.28 10.80
N LYS A 467 34.28 1.33 11.59
CA LYS A 467 35.24 0.33 11.10
C LYS A 467 34.60 -0.61 10.07
N LYS A 468 33.40 -1.12 10.34
CA LYS A 468 32.67 -1.98 9.39
C LYS A 468 32.40 -1.26 8.07
N GLY A 469 31.91 -0.03 8.13
CA GLY A 469 31.62 0.78 6.94
C GLY A 469 32.87 1.15 6.15
N LEU A 470 33.99 1.46 6.81
CA LEU A 470 35.26 1.71 6.12
C LEU A 470 35.81 0.45 5.43
N ASN A 471 35.76 -0.71 6.08
CA ASN A 471 36.18 -1.98 5.46
C ASN A 471 35.32 -2.29 4.22
N GLN A 472 34.00 -2.14 4.33
CA GLN A 472 33.08 -2.39 3.21
C GLN A 472 33.28 -1.37 2.07
N LEU A 473 33.55 -0.10 2.35
CA LEU A 473 33.92 0.88 1.32
C LEU A 473 35.28 0.61 0.66
N GLU A 474 36.22 -0.02 1.38
CA GLU A 474 37.49 -0.49 0.84
C GLU A 474 37.32 -1.71 -0.07
N GLU A 475 36.49 -2.68 0.33
CA GLU A 475 36.06 -3.82 -0.50
C GLU A 475 35.32 -3.37 -1.78
N MET A 476 34.50 -2.30 -1.68
CA MET A 476 33.79 -1.69 -2.81
C MET A 476 34.66 -0.72 -3.65
N ASN A 477 35.97 -0.66 -3.41
CA ASN A 477 36.95 0.19 -4.11
C ASN A 477 36.71 1.71 -4.02
N TYR A 478 35.97 2.24 -3.04
CA TYR A 478 35.77 3.69 -2.90
C TYR A 478 36.95 4.40 -2.23
N LEU A 479 37.62 3.73 -1.30
CA LEU A 479 38.72 4.26 -0.50
C LEU A 479 39.71 3.14 -0.15
N LYS A 480 40.87 3.51 0.40
CA LYS A 480 41.82 2.57 1.02
C LYS A 480 42.37 3.10 2.33
N VAL A 481 42.51 2.23 3.33
CA VAL A 481 43.00 2.57 4.67
C VAL A 481 44.47 2.16 4.80
N LEU A 482 45.38 3.11 4.61
CA LEU A 482 46.82 2.87 4.68
C LEU A 482 47.33 2.95 6.13
N ASP A 483 47.87 1.82 6.62
CA ASP A 483 48.40 1.70 7.98
C ASP A 483 49.87 2.18 8.10
N GLU A 484 50.08 3.46 7.82
CA GLU A 484 51.23 4.19 8.37
C GLU A 484 50.88 4.70 9.79
N LYS A 485 51.87 5.22 10.55
CA LYS A 485 51.79 5.61 11.99
C LYS A 485 50.62 6.54 12.42
N LYS A 486 49.79 7.02 11.48
CA LYS A 486 48.62 7.88 11.71
C LYS A 486 47.28 7.36 11.16
N LYS A 487 47.24 6.19 10.48
CA LYS A 487 46.11 5.66 9.69
C LYS A 487 45.49 6.68 8.74
N ILE A 488 46.01 6.71 7.51
CA ILE A 488 45.58 7.65 6.46
C ILE A 488 44.58 6.93 5.55
N ILE A 489 43.46 7.58 5.26
CA ILE A 489 42.47 7.12 4.30
C ILE A 489 42.75 7.86 2.99
N LYS A 490 42.99 7.13 1.90
CA LYS A 490 43.03 7.68 0.53
C LYS A 490 41.71 7.40 -0.18
N ILE A 491 41.21 8.37 -0.94
CA ILE A 491 39.99 8.22 -1.76
C ILE A 491 40.39 7.68 -3.14
N ASN A 492 39.55 6.84 -3.77
CA ASN A 492 39.74 6.45 -5.16
C ASN A 492 39.54 7.66 -6.10
N PRO A 493 40.52 8.04 -6.94
CA PRO A 493 40.37 9.16 -7.87
C PRO A 493 39.21 9.01 -8.87
N SER A 494 38.77 7.78 -9.17
CA SER A 494 37.61 7.53 -10.02
C SER A 494 36.28 7.95 -9.36
N PHE A 495 36.20 7.91 -8.03
CA PHE A 495 35.08 8.45 -7.29
C PHE A 495 35.06 9.99 -7.37
N LEU A 496 36.20 10.63 -7.06
CA LEU A 496 36.36 12.10 -7.11
C LEU A 496 36.06 12.69 -8.50
N ASN A 497 36.52 12.04 -9.58
CA ASN A 497 36.30 12.52 -10.95
C ASN A 497 34.86 12.33 -11.48
N THR A 498 33.98 11.68 -10.72
CA THR A 498 32.58 11.40 -11.13
C THR A 498 31.57 12.42 -10.57
N GLU A 499 32.01 13.31 -9.67
CA GLU A 499 31.13 14.25 -8.96
C GLU A 499 30.73 15.48 -9.78
N LYS A 500 29.69 15.26 -10.60
CA LYS A 500 28.55 16.17 -10.72
C LYS A 500 27.29 15.49 -11.26
N ARG A 501 27.41 14.29 -11.83
CA ARG A 501 26.27 13.51 -12.37
C ARG A 501 25.67 12.51 -11.39
N VAL A 502 26.46 11.80 -10.57
CA VAL A 502 25.89 10.72 -9.74
C VAL A 502 25.04 11.28 -8.59
N LEU A 503 25.57 12.16 -7.74
CA LEU A 503 24.84 12.72 -6.58
C LEU A 503 23.65 13.64 -6.94
N ASN A 504 23.65 14.29 -8.11
CA ASN A 504 22.53 15.16 -8.53
C ASN A 504 21.42 14.40 -9.28
N VAL A 505 21.75 13.31 -9.99
CA VAL A 505 20.74 12.42 -10.59
C VAL A 505 20.07 11.54 -9.53
N LEU A 506 20.73 11.31 -8.39
CA LEU A 506 20.19 10.62 -7.22
C LEU A 506 19.01 11.33 -6.52
N ASN A 507 18.74 12.61 -6.82
CA ASN A 507 17.90 13.47 -5.98
C ASN A 507 16.93 14.38 -6.75
N THR A 508 16.54 14.04 -7.99
CA THR A 508 15.49 14.78 -8.71
C THR A 508 14.47 13.86 -9.37
N PRO A 509 13.21 13.83 -8.90
CA PRO A 509 12.11 13.32 -9.71
C PRO A 509 12.03 14.14 -11.00
N LYS A 510 12.08 13.50 -12.16
CA LYS A 510 11.82 14.19 -13.44
C LYS A 510 10.34 14.53 -13.49
N SER A 511 10.00 15.79 -13.20
CA SER A 511 8.62 16.26 -13.30
C SER A 511 8.06 15.96 -14.70
N HIS A 512 7.05 15.08 -14.74
CA HIS A 512 6.30 14.81 -15.96
C HIS A 512 5.32 15.95 -16.21
N LYS A 513 5.83 17.10 -16.64
CA LYS A 513 4.99 18.12 -17.27
C LYS A 513 4.39 17.50 -18.53
N ARG A 514 3.12 17.10 -18.45
CA ARG A 514 2.28 16.68 -19.57
C ARG A 514 2.38 17.76 -20.66
N LYS A 515 3.03 17.46 -21.79
CA LYS A 515 2.88 18.28 -23.00
C LYS A 515 1.42 18.16 -23.44
N GLY A 516 0.78 19.30 -23.69
CA GLY A 516 -0.61 19.34 -24.11
C GLY A 516 -0.86 18.56 -25.40
N PHE A 517 -2.08 18.04 -25.53
CA PHE A 517 -2.59 17.47 -26.77
C PHE A 517 -2.60 18.52 -27.88
N GLU A 518 -1.81 18.33 -28.93
CA GLU A 518 -2.12 18.85 -30.26
C GLU A 518 -2.33 17.67 -31.22
N LYS A 519 -3.46 17.69 -31.94
CA LYS A 519 -3.86 16.63 -32.86
C LYS A 519 -3.15 16.74 -34.20
N SER A 520 -2.43 15.68 -34.55
CA SER A 520 -2.16 15.15 -35.90
C SER A 520 -2.51 16.00 -37.13
N SER A 521 -1.48 16.42 -37.85
CA SER A 521 -1.23 16.06 -39.26
C SER A 521 0.30 16.20 -39.46
N GLY A 522 1.00 15.48 -40.32
CA GLY A 522 0.63 14.63 -41.44
C GLY A 522 1.77 14.76 -42.45
N GLU A 523 2.40 13.64 -42.79
CA GLU A 523 3.35 13.47 -43.93
C GLU A 523 4.79 14.04 -43.85
N ASN A 524 5.74 13.09 -43.85
CA ASN A 524 6.96 13.03 -44.65
C ASN A 524 7.74 14.32 -44.97
N SER A 525 8.95 14.45 -44.40
CA SER A 525 10.02 15.24 -45.01
C SER A 525 11.03 14.33 -45.70
N SER A 526 11.10 14.44 -47.03
CA SER A 526 12.15 13.84 -47.84
C SER A 526 12.60 14.82 -48.92
N VAL A 527 13.91 15.09 -48.96
CA VAL A 527 14.71 15.37 -50.17
C VAL A 527 14.62 16.79 -50.79
N LEU A 528 15.79 17.46 -50.72
CA LEU A 528 16.47 18.31 -51.72
C LEU A 528 15.75 19.47 -52.45
N ASN A 529 16.35 20.66 -52.26
CA ASN A 529 16.84 21.60 -53.29
C ASN A 529 15.91 22.32 -54.30
N VAL A 530 16.37 23.56 -54.56
CA VAL A 530 16.51 24.22 -55.88
C VAL A 530 15.41 25.18 -56.38
N LEU A 531 15.84 26.46 -56.42
CA LEU A 531 15.60 27.55 -57.37
C LEU A 531 14.22 28.22 -57.55
N ASP A 532 14.27 29.54 -57.27
CA ASP A 532 13.95 30.66 -58.17
C ASP A 532 12.53 31.22 -58.40
N THR A 533 12.60 32.53 -58.70
CA THR A 533 11.63 33.43 -59.35
C THR A 533 10.43 33.95 -58.57
N ASP A 534 10.57 35.20 -58.14
CA ASP A 534 9.74 36.34 -58.56
C ASP A 534 8.26 36.08 -58.89
N THR A 535 7.33 36.70 -58.17
CA THR A 535 6.70 37.97 -58.62
C THR A 535 5.74 38.59 -57.60
N THR A 536 5.74 39.93 -57.60
CA THR A 536 4.59 40.87 -57.47
C THR A 536 3.17 40.28 -57.61
N SER A 537 2.10 40.79 -56.98
CA SER A 537 1.89 42.05 -56.23
C SER A 537 0.48 42.18 -55.59
N THR A 538 0.29 43.27 -54.83
CA THR A 538 -0.94 44.14 -54.71
C THR A 538 -2.25 43.63 -54.08
N GLU A 539 -2.67 44.38 -53.04
CA GLU A 539 -4.05 44.88 -52.75
C GLU A 539 -5.14 43.84 -52.37
N SER A 540 -6.17 44.14 -51.57
CA SER A 540 -6.71 45.36 -50.93
C SER A 540 -7.23 45.00 -49.50
N LYS A 541 -7.06 45.82 -48.45
CA LYS A 541 -7.97 46.91 -48.01
C LYS A 541 -9.47 46.61 -48.03
N GLU A 542 -10.05 46.51 -46.83
CA GLU A 542 -11.18 47.28 -46.24
C GLU A 542 -11.52 46.59 -44.89
N ASP A 543 -11.37 47.25 -43.73
CA ASP A 543 -12.36 48.12 -43.06
C ASP A 543 -13.56 47.32 -42.50
N GLU A 544 -14.06 47.51 -41.27
CA GLU A 544 -14.01 48.68 -40.38
C GLU A 544 -14.35 48.31 -38.90
N ASN A 545 -13.97 49.15 -37.93
CA ASN A 545 -14.70 49.51 -36.68
C ASN A 545 -15.34 48.43 -35.72
N ASN A 546 -15.38 48.58 -34.38
CA ASN A 546 -14.83 49.58 -33.48
C ASN A 546 -14.74 49.07 -32.01
N MET A 547 -13.96 49.83 -31.22
CA MET A 547 -13.97 50.05 -29.77
C MET A 547 -15.37 50.03 -29.08
N SER A 548 -15.53 49.94 -27.75
CA SER A 548 -14.67 50.48 -26.68
C SER A 548 -14.84 49.85 -25.28
N THR A 549 -13.76 49.83 -24.50
CA THR A 549 -13.73 49.75 -23.03
C THR A 549 -14.28 51.01 -22.33
N VAL A 550 -14.94 50.86 -21.16
CA VAL A 550 -15.02 51.91 -20.12
C VAL A 550 -14.91 51.29 -18.71
N ARG A 551 -14.23 51.98 -17.79
CA ARG A 551 -14.12 51.69 -16.33
C ARG A 551 -14.95 52.71 -15.52
N THR A 552 -15.39 52.33 -14.31
CA THR A 552 -15.56 53.08 -13.03
C THR A 552 -16.69 52.43 -12.19
N SER A 553 -16.85 52.56 -10.86
CA SER A 553 -15.97 52.84 -9.70
C SER A 553 -16.79 52.71 -8.39
N GLU A 554 -16.16 52.28 -7.29
CA GLU A 554 -16.40 52.58 -5.84
C GLU A 554 -17.82 52.88 -5.26
N TYR A 555 -18.15 52.28 -4.09
CA TYR A 555 -18.36 53.02 -2.82
C TYR A 555 -18.40 52.13 -1.53
N ALA A 556 -18.01 52.74 -0.38
CA ALA A 556 -18.04 52.38 1.07
C ALA A 556 -18.43 50.93 1.57
N ARG A 557 -17.83 50.27 2.58
CA ARG A 557 -16.97 50.56 3.78
C ARG A 557 -17.70 50.83 5.13
N GLU A 558 -17.67 49.84 6.04
CA GLU A 558 -17.60 49.88 7.54
C GLU A 558 -17.55 48.39 8.04
N LEU A 559 -16.56 47.86 8.76
CA LEU A 559 -16.18 48.00 10.20
C LEU A 559 -17.36 47.63 11.16
N THR A 560 -17.25 46.75 12.19
CA THR A 560 -16.08 46.26 12.96
C THR A 560 -16.35 44.94 13.73
N THR A 561 -15.28 44.17 13.98
CA THR A 561 -15.00 43.13 15.02
C THR A 561 -16.00 42.72 16.12
N ASN A 562 -16.05 41.39 16.40
CA ASN A 562 -16.11 40.69 17.72
C ASN A 562 -15.54 39.27 17.46
N ILE A 563 -14.59 38.64 18.16
CA ILE A 563 -14.33 38.42 19.61
C ILE A 563 -15.41 37.57 20.31
N ASP A 564 -15.24 36.25 20.16
CA ASP A 564 -14.99 35.24 21.22
C ASP A 564 -15.79 35.27 22.54
N GLY A 565 -16.31 34.10 22.96
CA GLY A 565 -16.50 33.79 24.40
C GLY A 565 -17.87 33.28 24.92
N SER A 566 -17.96 31.95 25.10
CA SER A 566 -18.59 31.26 26.25
C SER A 566 -20.10 30.91 26.34
N LYS A 567 -20.32 29.61 26.63
CA LYS A 567 -21.27 28.95 27.59
C LYS A 567 -22.77 29.33 27.68
N GLY A 568 -23.63 28.31 27.71
CA GLY A 568 -24.80 28.29 28.61
C GLY A 568 -26.13 27.71 28.07
N GLU A 569 -26.43 26.46 28.49
CA GLU A 569 -27.72 25.78 28.77
C GLU A 569 -29.10 26.34 28.34
N ASP A 570 -29.93 25.40 27.85
CA ASP A 570 -31.39 25.20 28.00
C ASP A 570 -32.39 26.36 28.12
N VAL A 571 -33.32 26.44 27.14
CA VAL A 571 -34.76 26.72 27.37
C VAL A 571 -35.64 25.90 26.39
N MET A 572 -36.68 25.24 26.90
CA MET A 572 -37.72 24.51 26.15
C MET A 572 -38.89 25.41 25.70
N SER A 573 -39.74 24.90 24.79
CA SER A 573 -41.11 25.37 24.44
C SER A 573 -41.20 26.65 23.55
N THR A 574 -42.12 26.80 22.58
CA THR A 574 -43.28 25.98 22.16
C THR A 574 -43.78 26.39 20.75
N VAL A 575 -44.29 25.44 19.93
CA VAL A 575 -45.45 25.55 18.98
C VAL A 575 -45.35 26.62 17.86
N SER A 576 -45.38 26.34 16.54
CA SER A 576 -46.43 25.69 15.70
C SER A 576 -45.99 25.74 14.20
N THR A 577 -46.54 25.07 13.17
CA THR A 577 -47.29 23.80 12.91
C THR A 577 -47.60 23.79 11.39
N LEU A 578 -47.39 22.68 10.65
CA LEU A 578 -47.92 22.36 9.30
C LEU A 578 -47.36 20.98 8.85
N SER A 579 -47.87 19.84 9.29
CA SER A 579 -49.04 19.10 8.78
C SER A 579 -48.96 18.62 7.32
N GLN A 580 -48.58 17.35 7.13
CA GLN A 580 -49.17 16.46 6.13
C GLN A 580 -49.63 15.19 6.85
N GLY A 581 -50.83 14.70 6.52
CA GLY A 581 -51.57 13.75 7.35
C GLY A 581 -51.54 12.30 6.85
N ILE A 582 -51.80 11.38 7.78
CA ILE A 582 -52.14 9.98 7.50
C ILE A 582 -53.45 9.70 8.25
N THR A 583 -54.46 9.17 7.54
CA THR A 583 -55.74 8.74 8.10
C THR A 583 -55.68 7.28 8.52
N ILE A 584 -56.26 6.95 9.67
CA ILE A 584 -56.39 5.58 10.20
C ILE A 584 -57.89 5.26 10.29
N ASN A 585 -58.29 4.05 9.88
CA ASN A 585 -59.68 3.58 9.99
C ASN A 585 -59.99 3.02 11.39
N GLU A 586 -61.24 3.13 11.84
CA GLU A 586 -61.65 2.87 13.23
C GLU A 586 -61.66 1.38 13.67
N ASP A 587 -61.37 0.41 12.79
CA ASP A 587 -61.31 -1.02 13.15
C ASP A 587 -59.90 -1.53 13.55
N GLY A 588 -58.90 -0.65 13.55
CA GLY A 588 -57.56 -0.97 14.05
C GLY A 588 -56.72 -1.87 13.13
N SER A 589 -57.13 -2.07 11.87
CA SER A 589 -56.34 -2.80 10.87
C SER A 589 -55.73 -1.85 9.83
N GLY A 590 -54.41 -1.63 9.92
CA GLY A 590 -53.64 -0.82 8.99
C GLY A 590 -52.24 -1.43 8.77
N LEU A 591 -52.02 -1.97 7.58
CA LEU A 591 -50.70 -2.39 7.11
C LEU A 591 -49.87 -1.19 6.66
N LEU A 592 -48.55 -1.38 6.61
CA LEU A 592 -47.55 -0.45 6.05
C LEU A 592 -47.81 -0.13 4.57
#